data_AF-A0A517Q4U5-F1
#
_entry.id   AF-A0A517Q4U5-F1
#
_cell.length_a   1.000
_cell.length_b   1.000
_cell.length_c   1.000
_cell.angle_alpha   90.00
_cell.angle_beta   90.00
_cell.angle_gamma   90.00
#
_symmetry.space_group_name_H-M   'P 1'
#
loop_
_entity.id
_entity.type
_entity.pdbx_description
1 polymer ?
#
loop_
_entity_poly.entity_id
_entity_poly.type
_entity_poly.pdbx_seq_one_letter_code
_entity_poly.pdbx_strand_id
1 'polypeptide(L)'
;MNSDEYWKMLVERVYHQQEELVGIEETYYRLSCIYGETMVDGIQSYFERRVQEYQKDMTTLVDHGFKPVADEYANAKSIMFGQNDLTPESVDEFYDRMCEDEDLDNRIDQQLGPVYDRLIEQLEDLNEYIYQFGIKHQLYSE
;
A
#
# COMPACT_ATOMS: atom_id res chain seq x y z
N MET A 1 5.85 -17.27 18.13
CA MET A 1 6.40 -16.31 17.15
C MET A 1 5.47 -15.12 17.19
N ASN A 2 6.00 -13.93 17.38
CA ASN A 2 5.20 -12.71 17.39
C ASN A 2 5.03 -12.12 15.98
N SER A 3 4.20 -11.09 15.84
CA SER A 3 3.94 -10.41 14.57
C SER A 3 5.21 -9.93 13.87
N ASP A 4 6.13 -9.29 14.59
CA ASP A 4 7.37 -8.74 14.02
C ASP A 4 8.31 -9.82 13.48
N GLU A 5 8.44 -10.93 14.20
CA GLU A 5 9.22 -12.09 13.77
C GLU A 5 8.62 -12.72 12.50
N TYR A 6 7.30 -12.86 12.46
CA TYR A 6 6.60 -13.42 11.30
C TYR A 6 6.71 -12.49 10.08
N TRP A 7 6.55 -11.18 10.27
CA TRP A 7 6.73 -10.19 9.22
C TRP A 7 8.14 -10.24 8.63
N LYS A 8 9.19 -10.25 9.47
CA LYS A 8 10.57 -10.38 9.00
C LYS A 8 10.81 -11.66 8.21
N MET A 9 10.22 -12.77 8.65
CA MET A 9 10.30 -14.04 7.93
C MET A 9 9.61 -13.98 6.56
N LEU A 10 8.43 -13.35 6.46
CA LEU A 10 7.74 -13.16 5.19
C LEU A 10 8.55 -12.28 4.22
N VAL A 11 9.07 -11.16 4.71
CA VAL A 11 9.93 -10.26 3.91
C VAL A 11 11.16 -11.01 3.39
N GLU A 12 11.81 -11.83 4.23
CA GLU A 12 12.94 -12.66 3.81
C GLU A 12 12.57 -13.61 2.67
N ARG A 13 11.43 -14.31 2.78
CA ARG A 13 10.94 -15.24 1.77
C ARG A 13 10.67 -14.55 0.43
N VAL A 14 9.96 -13.41 0.47
CA VAL A 14 9.61 -12.67 -0.74
C VAL A 14 10.85 -12.03 -1.39
N TYR A 15 11.65 -11.28 -0.64
CA TYR A 15 12.71 -10.46 -1.23
C TYR A 15 14.03 -11.22 -1.44
N HIS A 16 14.42 -12.10 -0.51
CA HIS A 16 15.69 -12.80 -0.58
C HIS A 16 15.57 -14.18 -1.23
N GLN A 17 14.42 -14.85 -1.08
CA GLN A 17 14.20 -16.18 -1.63
C GLN A 17 13.33 -16.18 -2.89
N GLN A 18 12.79 -15.02 -3.29
CA GLN A 18 11.95 -14.84 -4.48
C GLN A 18 10.73 -15.78 -4.47
N GLU A 19 10.19 -16.03 -3.27
CA GLU A 19 9.04 -16.89 -3.08
C GLU A 19 7.74 -16.16 -3.46
N GLU A 20 6.93 -16.80 -4.30
CA GLU A 20 5.57 -16.34 -4.60
C GLU A 20 4.63 -16.81 -3.49
N LEU A 21 4.19 -15.88 -2.64
CA LEU A 21 3.19 -16.16 -1.62
C LEU A 21 1.82 -16.38 -2.26
N VAL A 22 1.02 -17.28 -1.68
CA VAL A 22 -0.35 -17.54 -2.13
C VAL A 22 -1.32 -17.62 -0.95
N GLY A 23 -2.58 -17.26 -1.19
CA GLY A 23 -3.66 -17.44 -0.22
C GLY A 23 -3.55 -16.52 1.00
N ILE A 24 -3.53 -17.10 2.20
CA ILE A 24 -3.58 -16.35 3.47
C ILE A 24 -2.31 -15.50 3.65
N GLU A 25 -1.13 -16.06 3.36
CA GLU A 25 0.14 -15.33 3.53
C GLU A 25 0.25 -14.17 2.55
N GLU A 26 -0.19 -14.37 1.30
CA GLU A 26 -0.26 -13.31 0.30
C GLU A 26 -1.19 -12.18 0.75
N THR A 27 -2.38 -12.54 1.26
CA THR A 27 -3.36 -11.57 1.76
C THR A 27 -2.78 -10.75 2.90
N TYR A 28 -2.20 -11.43 3.91
CA TYR A 28 -1.56 -10.77 5.05
C TYR A 28 -0.43 -9.84 4.59
N TYR A 29 0.44 -10.33 3.71
CA TYR A 29 1.57 -9.57 3.18
C TYR A 29 1.11 -8.32 2.43
N ARG A 30 0.13 -8.44 1.52
CA ARG A 30 -0.40 -7.29 0.74
C ARG A 30 -0.97 -6.21 1.63
N LEU A 31 -1.86 -6.58 2.56
CA LEU A 31 -2.48 -5.62 3.47
C LEU A 31 -1.41 -4.93 4.36
N SER A 32 -0.42 -5.70 4.83
CA SER A 32 0.70 -5.17 5.62
C SER A 32 1.56 -4.19 4.82
N CYS A 33 1.82 -4.47 3.54
CA CYS A 33 2.51 -3.56 2.64
C CYS A 33 1.72 -2.28 2.39
N ILE A 34 0.42 -2.37 2.09
CA ILE A 34 -0.44 -1.19 1.88
C ILE A 34 -0.37 -0.27 3.09
N TYR A 35 -0.56 -0.82 4.29
CA TYR A 35 -0.45 -0.09 5.55
C TYR A 35 0.96 0.49 5.75
N GLY A 36 2.00 -0.35 5.65
CA GLY A 36 3.38 0.02 5.97
C GLY A 36 3.94 1.11 5.06
N GLU A 37 3.81 0.97 3.74
CA GLU A 37 4.31 1.97 2.79
C GLU A 37 3.63 3.33 3.03
N THR A 38 2.34 3.29 3.33
CA THR A 38 1.52 4.51 3.38
C THR A 38 1.62 5.25 4.71
N MET A 39 1.69 4.52 5.81
CA MET A 39 1.82 5.13 7.15
C MET A 39 3.24 5.60 7.45
N VAL A 40 4.25 4.94 6.88
CA VAL A 40 5.66 5.24 7.17
C VAL A 40 6.21 6.31 6.23
N ASP A 41 6.04 6.10 4.92
CA ASP A 41 6.68 6.95 3.90
C ASP A 41 5.67 7.72 3.05
N GLY A 42 4.40 7.34 3.10
CA GLY A 42 3.31 8.02 2.44
C GLY A 42 2.70 7.26 1.26
N ILE A 43 1.49 7.67 0.87
CA ILE A 43 0.76 7.21 -0.31
C ILE A 43 1.57 7.35 -1.60
N GLN A 44 2.44 8.36 -1.69
CA GLN A 44 3.39 8.47 -2.79
C GLN A 44 4.31 7.25 -2.81
N SER A 45 5.01 6.94 -1.72
CA SER A 45 5.91 5.79 -1.65
C SER A 45 5.23 4.46 -1.91
N TYR A 46 3.93 4.32 -1.58
CA TYR A 46 3.15 3.16 -2.01
C TYR A 46 3.13 3.02 -3.55
N PHE A 47 2.84 4.10 -4.29
CA PHE A 47 2.84 4.03 -5.76
C PHE A 47 4.24 3.75 -6.30
N GLU A 48 5.27 4.42 -5.80
CA GLU A 48 6.65 4.22 -6.23
C GLU A 48 7.09 2.74 -6.09
N ARG A 49 6.75 2.09 -4.97
CA ARG A 49 7.27 0.76 -4.63
C ARG A 49 6.34 -0.39 -5.01
N ARG A 50 5.04 -0.13 -5.15
CA ARG A 50 4.01 -1.18 -5.32
C ARG A 50 3.10 -1.00 -6.53
N VAL A 51 3.46 -0.13 -7.48
CA VAL A 51 2.69 0.08 -8.71
C VAL A 51 2.28 -1.22 -9.42
N GLN A 52 3.17 -2.20 -9.52
CA GLN A 52 2.90 -3.49 -10.19
C GLN A 52 1.83 -4.32 -9.49
N GLU A 53 1.64 -4.08 -8.19
CA GLU A 53 0.73 -4.82 -7.34
C GLU A 53 -0.59 -4.07 -7.13
N TYR A 54 -0.69 -2.82 -7.61
CA TYR A 54 -1.82 -1.92 -7.40
C TYR A 54 -3.19 -2.59 -7.59
N GLN A 55 -3.42 -3.21 -8.75
CA GLN A 55 -4.74 -3.78 -9.05
C GLN A 55 -5.09 -4.93 -8.11
N LYS A 56 -4.11 -5.77 -7.75
CA LYS A 56 -4.31 -6.87 -6.81
C LYS A 56 -4.55 -6.35 -5.40
N ASP A 57 -3.74 -5.38 -4.96
CA ASP A 57 -3.85 -4.73 -3.66
C ASP A 57 -5.23 -4.07 -3.46
N MET A 58 -5.72 -3.32 -4.47
CA MET A 58 -7.05 -2.72 -4.44
C MET A 58 -8.16 -3.78 -4.37
N THR A 59 -8.00 -4.88 -5.12
CA THR A 59 -8.95 -5.99 -5.09
C THR A 59 -8.98 -6.65 -3.71
N THR A 60 -7.80 -6.90 -3.12
CA THR A 60 -7.67 -7.45 -1.75
C THR A 60 -8.33 -6.54 -0.71
N LEU A 61 -8.13 -5.22 -0.78
CA LEU A 61 -8.81 -4.28 0.12
C LEU A 61 -10.34 -4.42 0.01
N VAL A 62 -10.88 -4.44 -1.20
CA VAL A 62 -12.32 -4.57 -1.44
C VAL A 62 -12.86 -5.91 -0.91
N ASP A 63 -12.18 -7.01 -1.22
CA ASP A 63 -12.57 -8.36 -0.79
C ASP A 63 -12.59 -8.52 0.74
N HIS A 64 -11.78 -7.74 1.44
CA HIS A 64 -11.69 -7.74 2.90
C HIS A 64 -12.44 -6.59 3.58
N GLY A 65 -13.32 -5.88 2.85
CA GLY A 65 -14.21 -4.87 3.42
C GLY A 65 -13.63 -3.46 3.54
N PHE A 66 -12.42 -3.23 3.03
CA PHE A 66 -11.72 -1.94 3.02
C PHE A 66 -11.91 -1.19 1.69
N LYS A 67 -13.10 -1.28 1.09
CA LYS A 67 -13.44 -0.50 -0.11
C LYS A 67 -13.17 1.01 0.08
N PRO A 68 -13.51 1.64 1.23
CA PRO A 68 -13.21 3.06 1.45
C PRO A 68 -11.71 3.39 1.32
N VAL A 69 -10.83 2.53 1.84
CA VAL A 69 -9.37 2.67 1.68
C VAL A 69 -9.00 2.59 0.20
N ALA A 70 -9.50 1.58 -0.52
CA ALA A 70 -9.23 1.41 -1.95
C ALA A 70 -9.71 2.61 -2.80
N ASP A 71 -10.86 3.21 -2.44
CA ASP A 71 -11.37 4.40 -3.10
C ASP A 71 -10.44 5.62 -2.91
N GLU A 72 -9.83 5.78 -1.73
CA GLU A 72 -8.86 6.86 -1.50
C GLU A 72 -7.55 6.64 -2.27
N TYR A 73 -7.07 5.41 -2.42
CA TYR A 73 -5.96 5.12 -3.35
C TYR A 73 -6.35 5.41 -4.80
N ALA A 74 -7.59 5.13 -5.22
CA ALA A 74 -8.05 5.50 -6.55
C ALA A 74 -8.10 7.04 -6.74
N ASN A 75 -8.50 7.78 -5.71
CA ASN A 75 -8.45 9.25 -5.71
C ASN A 75 -7.02 9.76 -5.84
N ALA A 76 -6.10 9.21 -5.05
CA ALA A 76 -4.68 9.56 -5.09
C ALA A 76 -4.04 9.24 -6.45
N LYS A 77 -4.34 8.06 -7.00
CA LYS A 77 -3.95 7.68 -8.37
C LYS A 77 -4.41 8.75 -9.36
N SER A 78 -5.68 9.17 -9.27
CA SER A 78 -6.24 10.17 -10.18
C SER A 78 -5.60 11.55 -10.03
N ILE A 79 -5.15 11.92 -8.83
CA ILE A 79 -4.44 13.19 -8.58
C ILE A 79 -3.05 13.14 -9.21
N MET A 80 -2.32 12.06 -8.98
CA MET A 80 -0.92 11.92 -9.39
C MET A 80 -0.80 11.60 -10.89
N PHE A 81 -1.50 10.57 -11.35
CA PHE A 81 -1.30 9.97 -12.67
C PHE A 81 -2.49 10.19 -13.62
N GLY A 82 -3.58 10.79 -13.13
CA GLY A 82 -4.80 10.97 -13.90
C GLY A 82 -5.53 9.66 -14.18
N GLN A 83 -6.11 9.55 -15.37
CA GLN A 83 -6.88 8.37 -15.79
C GLN A 83 -6.02 7.33 -16.53
N ASN A 84 -4.71 7.52 -16.57
CA ASN A 84 -3.81 6.60 -17.26
C ASN A 84 -3.71 5.26 -16.51
N ASP A 85 -3.35 4.23 -17.26
CA ASP A 85 -2.93 2.97 -16.67
C ASP A 85 -1.60 3.18 -15.95
N LEU A 86 -1.44 2.51 -14.81
CA LEU A 86 -0.21 2.57 -14.04
C LEU A 86 0.77 1.54 -14.59
N THR A 87 1.90 2.01 -15.09
CA THR A 87 3.08 1.19 -15.38
C THR A 87 4.27 1.70 -14.55
N PRO A 88 5.26 0.84 -14.24
CA PRO A 88 6.49 1.28 -13.58
C PRO A 88 7.11 2.51 -14.25
N GLU A 89 7.19 2.49 -15.57
CA GLU A 89 7.79 3.59 -16.35
C GLU A 89 7.01 4.89 -16.19
N SER A 90 5.66 4.83 -16.21
CA SER A 90 4.83 6.03 -16.01
C SER A 90 4.93 6.62 -14.61
N VAL A 91 5.23 5.77 -13.62
CA VAL A 91 5.44 6.20 -12.24
C VAL A 91 6.82 6.84 -12.10
N ASP A 92 7.87 6.18 -12.61
CA ASP A 92 9.23 6.73 -12.62
C ASP A 92 9.29 8.10 -13.30
N GLU A 93 8.71 8.22 -14.51
CA GLU A 93 8.65 9.50 -15.24
C GLU A 93 7.90 10.60 -14.47
N PHE A 94 6.88 10.23 -13.69
CA PHE A 94 6.14 11.18 -12.87
C PHE A 94 6.97 11.68 -11.68
N TYR A 95 7.69 10.78 -11.00
CA TYR A 95 8.57 11.14 -9.89
C TYR A 95 9.77 11.97 -10.35
N ASP A 96 10.38 11.62 -11.48
CA ASP A 96 11.44 12.43 -12.10
C ASP A 96 10.97 13.87 -12.33
N ARG A 97 9.75 14.03 -12.87
CA ARG A 97 9.15 15.35 -13.07
C ARG A 97 8.84 16.08 -11.77
N MET A 98 8.36 15.39 -10.74
CA MET A 98 8.15 16.01 -9.42
C MET A 98 9.46 16.51 -8.81
N CYS A 99 10.55 15.75 -8.95
CA CYS A 99 11.87 16.16 -8.47
C CYS A 99 12.43 17.38 -9.24
N GLU A 100 12.09 17.54 -10.51
CA GLU A 100 12.53 18.67 -11.35
C GLU A 100 11.63 19.91 -11.25
N ASP A 101 10.35 19.75 -10.90
CA ASP A 101 9.33 20.80 -10.88
C ASP A 101 8.71 20.97 -9.47
N GLU A 102 9.28 21.91 -8.71
CA GLU A 102 8.82 22.25 -7.35
C GLU A 102 7.36 22.74 -7.30
N ASP A 103 6.85 23.37 -8.38
CA ASP A 103 5.45 23.80 -8.44
C ASP A 103 4.50 22.60 -8.60
N LEU A 104 4.93 21.59 -9.37
CA LEU A 104 4.21 20.32 -9.50
C LEU A 104 4.17 19.58 -8.16
N ASP A 105 5.32 19.44 -7.49
CA ASP A 105 5.45 18.77 -6.19
C ASP A 105 4.51 19.38 -5.15
N ASN A 106 4.61 20.70 -4.95
CA ASN A 106 3.74 21.44 -4.03
C ASN A 106 2.25 21.28 -4.35
N ARG A 107 1.88 21.24 -5.63
CA ARG A 107 0.48 21.06 -6.03
C ARG A 107 -0.02 19.66 -5.70
N ILE A 108 0.80 18.63 -5.93
CA ILE A 108 0.46 17.24 -5.63
C ILE A 108 0.27 17.08 -4.12
N ASP A 109 1.19 17.59 -3.32
CA ASP A 109 1.09 17.56 -1.85
C ASP A 109 -0.18 18.23 -1.34
N GLN A 110 -0.51 19.43 -1.86
CA GLN A 110 -1.75 20.13 -1.48
C GLN A 110 -3.01 19.35 -1.85
N GLN A 111 -3.01 18.64 -2.99
CA GLN A 111 -4.15 17.85 -3.43
C GLN A 111 -4.27 16.52 -2.68
N LEU A 112 -3.14 15.91 -2.30
CA LEU A 112 -3.09 14.67 -1.55
C LEU A 112 -3.41 14.85 -0.07
N GLY A 113 -3.14 16.03 0.53
CA GLY A 113 -3.40 16.29 1.95
C GLY A 113 -4.78 15.82 2.44
N PRO A 114 -5.90 16.24 1.82
CA PRO A 114 -7.23 15.77 2.21
C PRO A 114 -7.45 14.27 2.02
N VAL A 115 -6.77 13.64 1.05
CA VAL A 115 -6.84 12.18 0.84
C VAL A 115 -6.15 11.47 1.99
N TYR A 116 -4.95 11.90 2.36
CA TYR A 116 -4.24 11.38 3.53
C TYR A 116 -5.02 11.53 4.82
N ASP A 117 -5.62 12.69 5.07
CA ASP A 117 -6.41 12.93 6.28
C ASP A 117 -7.55 11.91 6.43
N ARG A 118 -8.21 11.54 5.32
CA ARG A 118 -9.25 10.50 5.34
C ARG A 118 -8.68 9.09 5.40
N LEU A 119 -7.52 8.87 4.81
CA LEU A 119 -6.89 7.56 4.72
C LEU A 119 -6.31 7.12 6.06
N ILE A 120 -5.68 8.03 6.82
CA ILE A 120 -4.98 7.70 8.07
C ILE A 120 -5.91 7.08 9.11
N GLU A 121 -7.13 7.60 9.27
CA GLU A 121 -8.14 7.05 10.19
C GLU A 121 -8.53 5.62 9.79
N GLN A 122 -8.66 5.36 8.49
CA GLN A 122 -9.05 4.04 7.98
C GLN A 122 -7.90 3.03 8.00
N LEU A 123 -6.65 3.51 7.94
CA LEU A 123 -5.47 2.67 8.04
C LEU A 123 -5.25 2.14 9.47
N GLU A 124 -5.74 2.83 10.50
CA GLU A 124 -5.77 2.30 11.86
C GLU A 124 -6.67 1.06 11.98
N ASP A 125 -7.88 1.13 11.39
CA ASP A 125 -8.79 -0.01 11.31
C ASP A 125 -8.20 -1.18 10.50
N LEU A 126 -7.48 -0.86 9.42
CA LEU A 126 -6.77 -1.86 8.61
C LEU A 126 -5.66 -2.54 9.43
N ASN A 127 -4.90 -1.80 10.23
CA ASN A 127 -3.84 -2.37 11.06
C ASN A 127 -4.39 -3.33 12.11
N GLU A 128 -5.46 -2.96 12.81
CA GLU A 128 -6.13 -3.85 13.76
C GLU A 128 -6.64 -5.10 13.04
N TYR A 129 -7.23 -4.95 11.85
CA TYR A 129 -7.66 -6.09 11.05
C TYR A 129 -6.50 -7.00 10.65
N ILE A 130 -5.36 -6.46 10.21
CA ILE A 130 -4.16 -7.23 9.86
C ILE A 130 -3.70 -8.06 11.06
N TYR A 131 -3.69 -7.44 12.25
CA TYR A 131 -3.32 -8.11 13.50
C TYR A 131 -4.25 -9.29 13.82
N GLN A 132 -5.56 -9.04 13.82
CA GLN A 132 -6.56 -10.08 14.07
C GLN A 132 -6.56 -11.17 12.99
N PHE A 133 -6.30 -10.81 11.73
CA PHE A 133 -6.18 -11.74 10.62
C PHE A 133 -5.02 -12.72 10.83
N GLY A 134 -3.86 -12.22 11.24
CA GLY A 134 -2.69 -13.05 11.54
C GLY A 134 -2.95 -14.06 12.66
N ILE A 135 -3.58 -13.64 13.76
CA ILE A 135 -3.97 -14.53 14.87
C ILE A 135 -5.00 -15.56 14.40
N LYS A 136 -6.08 -15.11 13.77
CA LYS A 136 -7.18 -15.98 13.30
C LYS A 136 -6.69 -17.10 12.39
N HIS A 137 -5.69 -16.81 11.55
CA HIS A 137 -5.13 -17.76 10.61
C HIS A 137 -3.84 -18.44 11.10
N GLN A 138 -3.49 -18.27 12.39
CA GLN A 138 -2.36 -18.94 13.04
C GLN A 138 -1.00 -18.63 12.39
N LEU A 139 -0.87 -17.43 11.80
CA LEU A 139 0.40 -16.96 11.24
C LEU A 139 1.41 -16.64 12.36
N TYR A 140 0.89 -16.10 13.46
CA TYR A 140 1.60 -15.88 14.73
C TYR A 140 0.62 -16.02 15.91
N SER A 141 1.15 -15.95 17.12
CA SER A 141 0.38 -15.96 18.36
C SER A 141 0.32 -14.56 18.98
N GLU A 142 -0.71 -14.33 19.80
CA GLU A 142 -0.78 -13.17 20.72
C GLU A 142 0.50 -13.00 21.55
#